data_AF-E1JTA8-F1
#
_entry.id   AF-E1JTA8-F1
#
_cell.length_a   1.000
_cell.length_b   1.000
_cell.length_c   1.000
_cell.angle_alpha   90.00
_cell.angle_beta   90.00
_cell.angle_gamma   90.00
#
_symmetry.space_group_name_H-M   'P 1'
#
loop_
_entity.id
_entity.type
_entity.pdbx_description
1 polymer ?
#
loop_
_entity_poly.entity_id
_entity_poly.type
_entity_poly.pdbx_seq_one_letter_code
_entity_poly.pdbx_strand_id
1 'polypeptide(L)'
;MEIVMKIFNAGMTIPALMGFCQRYPHHKPDVLLSYPLLPPNHKVFTHKHRRLIGKLFLDNGAFGANQPNSTIDANELYTEFLTYCEYSGKDWDIIFSFDRNFGLNGYAENLKYQEELEQLGIPVVTTLHNIYNDDVEKIIARGLPEHKVVAIGQCDGREIYANIKSPVMKIYNAGGKVHFFGAINFDLFCRLPIYTCDASSWSQYPAYGIVSYWNPKNPGEVESTEVV
;
A
#
# COMPACT_ATOMS: atom_id res chain seq x y z
N MET A 1 7.94 22.62 -3.76
CA MET A 1 7.02 21.86 -2.89
C MET A 1 7.80 20.66 -2.41
N GLU A 2 8.07 20.57 -1.11
CA GLU A 2 8.86 19.47 -0.54
C GLU A 2 8.02 18.19 -0.58
N ILE A 3 8.48 17.17 -1.30
CA ILE A 3 7.79 15.88 -1.35
C ILE A 3 8.21 15.12 -0.09
N VAL A 4 7.36 15.18 0.93
CA VAL A 4 7.55 14.35 2.14
C VAL A 4 6.93 13.00 1.88
N MET A 5 7.79 12.04 1.56
CA MET A 5 7.42 10.63 1.39
C MET A 5 7.09 10.00 2.74
N LYS A 6 6.07 9.13 2.79
CA LYS A 6 5.65 8.44 4.02
C LYS A 6 5.68 6.93 3.85
N ILE A 7 6.10 6.25 4.90
CA ILE A 7 6.20 4.78 4.93
C ILE A 7 5.08 4.24 5.81
N PHE A 8 4.31 3.31 5.25
CA PHE A 8 3.27 2.57 5.94
C PHE A 8 3.85 1.28 6.49
N ASN A 9 3.70 1.09 7.80
CA ASN A 9 4.12 -0.11 8.49
C ASN A 9 3.06 -1.19 8.28
N ALA A 10 3.29 -2.06 7.30
CA ALA A 10 2.38 -3.14 6.96
C ALA A 10 2.39 -4.22 8.06
N GLY A 11 1.21 -4.68 8.47
CA GLY A 11 1.07 -5.74 9.47
C GLY A 11 1.36 -5.30 10.92
N MET A 12 1.21 -4.00 11.23
CA MET A 12 1.41 -3.48 12.58
C MET A 12 0.54 -4.23 13.60
N THR A 13 1.16 -4.67 14.70
CA THR A 13 0.45 -5.25 15.85
C THR A 13 0.19 -4.20 16.93
N ILE A 14 -0.77 -4.46 17.82
CA ILE A 14 -1.03 -3.54 18.95
C ILE A 14 0.20 -3.40 19.87
N PRO A 15 0.91 -4.47 20.27
CA PRO A 15 2.14 -4.33 21.03
C PRO A 15 3.19 -3.48 20.32
N ALA A 16 3.36 -3.63 19.00
CA ALA A 16 4.30 -2.83 18.22
C ALA A 16 3.89 -1.34 18.19
N LEU A 17 2.60 -1.04 17.96
CA LEU A 17 2.07 0.33 18.01
C LEU A 17 2.33 0.98 19.37
N MET A 18 2.00 0.27 20.46
CA MET A 18 2.22 0.79 21.82
C MET A 18 3.70 1.00 22.11
N GLY A 19 4.55 0.06 21.70
CA GLY A 19 6.01 0.16 21.82
C GLY A 19 6.60 1.32 21.02
N PHE A 20 6.06 1.61 19.83
CA PHE A 20 6.44 2.77 19.03
C PHE A 20 6.06 4.06 19.73
N CYS A 21 4.80 4.21 20.14
CA CYS A 21 4.30 5.42 20.80
C CYS A 21 5.00 5.71 22.13
N GLN A 22 5.41 4.68 22.87
CA GLN A 22 6.19 4.86 24.10
C GLN A 22 7.58 5.45 23.83
N ARG A 23 8.24 5.03 22.73
CA ARG A 23 9.58 5.50 22.35
C ARG A 23 9.55 6.85 21.62
N TYR A 24 8.49 7.09 20.86
CA TYR A 24 8.32 8.27 20.00
C TYR A 24 6.97 8.96 20.28
N PRO A 25 6.78 9.56 21.48
CA PRO A 25 5.47 10.05 21.93
C PRO A 25 4.90 11.22 21.11
N HIS A 26 5.72 11.90 20.31
CA HIS A 26 5.31 13.00 19.45
C HIS A 26 5.14 12.60 17.97
N HIS A 27 5.39 11.33 17.64
CA HIS A 27 5.23 10.82 16.28
C HIS A 27 4.10 9.79 16.23
N LYS A 28 3.40 9.76 15.10
CA LYS A 28 2.37 8.76 14.82
C LYS A 28 2.82 7.93 13.63
N PRO A 29 2.87 6.60 13.75
CA PRO A 29 3.18 5.77 12.61
C PRO A 29 2.00 5.78 11.63
N ASP A 30 2.30 5.72 10.34
CA ASP A 30 1.33 5.35 9.31
C ASP A 30 1.27 3.81 9.24
N VAL A 31 0.07 3.26 9.15
CA VAL A 31 -0.20 1.82 9.31
C VAL A 31 -1.00 1.32 8.13
N LEU A 32 -0.57 0.18 7.57
CA LEU A 32 -1.34 -0.58 6.58
C LEU A 32 -1.69 -1.94 7.17
N LEU A 33 -2.95 -2.32 7.09
CA LEU A 33 -3.42 -3.65 7.48
C LEU A 33 -4.08 -4.30 6.28
N SER A 34 -3.85 -5.61 6.10
CA SER A 34 -4.49 -6.38 5.05
C SER A 34 -5.73 -7.07 5.61
N TYR A 35 -6.87 -6.98 4.92
CA TYR A 35 -8.16 -7.52 5.32
C TYR A 35 -8.10 -8.98 5.84
N PRO A 36 -7.53 -9.95 5.11
CA PRO A 36 -7.52 -11.35 5.56
C PRO A 36 -6.65 -11.57 6.82
N LEU A 37 -5.83 -10.60 7.20
CA LEU A 37 -4.92 -10.65 8.35
C LEU A 37 -5.33 -9.69 9.46
N LEU A 38 -6.55 -9.11 9.40
CA LEU A 38 -7.03 -8.24 10.45
C LEU A 38 -7.11 -9.03 11.77
N PRO A 39 -6.52 -8.52 12.86
CA PRO A 39 -6.63 -9.20 14.14
C PRO A 39 -8.10 -9.19 14.61
N PRO A 40 -8.52 -10.15 15.45
CA PRO A 40 -9.89 -10.20 15.97
C PRO A 40 -10.35 -8.89 16.66
N ASN A 41 -9.39 -8.14 17.21
CA ASN A 41 -9.60 -6.85 17.84
C ASN A 41 -9.16 -5.65 16.96
N HIS A 42 -9.15 -5.77 15.62
CA HIS A 42 -8.70 -4.70 14.71
C HIS A 42 -9.42 -3.36 14.93
N LYS A 43 -10.65 -3.36 15.46
CA LYS A 43 -11.37 -2.14 15.87
C LYS A 43 -10.59 -1.27 16.86
N VAL A 44 -9.60 -1.85 17.55
CA VAL A 44 -8.66 -1.10 18.38
C VAL A 44 -7.85 -0.10 17.55
N PHE A 45 -7.44 -0.43 16.31
CA PHE A 45 -6.74 0.51 15.42
C PHE A 45 -7.67 1.64 14.95
N THR A 46 -8.90 1.29 14.55
CA THR A 46 -9.85 2.25 13.96
C THR A 46 -10.55 3.14 14.99
N HIS A 47 -10.67 2.72 16.25
CA HIS A 47 -11.40 3.46 17.29
C HIS A 47 -10.53 3.80 18.51
N LYS A 48 -10.16 2.79 19.30
CA LYS A 48 -9.53 2.98 20.62
C LYS A 48 -8.17 3.66 20.55
N HIS A 49 -7.37 3.31 19.55
CA HIS A 49 -6.00 3.79 19.34
C HIS A 49 -5.84 4.61 18.07
N ARG A 50 -6.93 4.95 17.37
CA ARG A 50 -6.88 5.75 16.14
C ARG A 50 -6.10 7.04 16.29
N ARG A 51 -6.23 7.71 17.45
CA ARG A 51 -5.50 8.96 17.75
C ARG A 51 -3.98 8.81 17.78
N LEU A 52 -3.47 7.59 17.99
CA LEU A 52 -2.04 7.26 18.02
C LEU A 52 -1.47 7.01 16.62
N ILE A 53 -2.33 6.84 15.62
CA ILE A 53 -1.96 6.50 14.25
C ILE A 53 -2.06 7.75 13.37
N GLY A 54 -1.15 7.92 12.41
CA GLY A 54 -1.21 8.98 11.43
C GLY A 54 -2.35 8.70 10.44
N LYS A 55 -2.02 7.91 9.43
CA LYS A 55 -2.94 7.34 8.44
C LYS A 55 -3.07 5.84 8.62
N LEU A 56 -4.28 5.34 8.37
CA LEU A 56 -4.63 3.95 8.47
C LEU A 56 -5.20 3.46 7.14
N PHE A 57 -4.45 2.61 6.45
CA PHE A 57 -4.79 2.08 5.14
C PHE A 57 -5.26 0.62 5.24
N LEU A 58 -6.26 0.27 4.45
CA LEU A 58 -6.76 -1.09 4.29
C LEU A 58 -6.34 -1.65 2.93
N ASP A 59 -5.52 -2.68 2.95
CA ASP A 59 -5.25 -3.54 1.81
C ASP A 59 -6.28 -4.69 1.76
N ASN A 60 -6.57 -5.15 0.56
CA ASN A 60 -7.60 -6.15 0.29
C ASN A 60 -7.09 -7.60 0.38
N GLY A 61 -5.77 -7.81 0.30
CA GLY A 61 -5.14 -9.13 0.45
C GLY A 61 -5.02 -9.97 -0.82
N ALA A 62 -5.33 -9.42 -2.01
CA ALA A 62 -5.22 -10.11 -3.30
C ALA A 62 -3.81 -10.66 -3.56
N PHE A 63 -2.76 -9.96 -3.11
CA PHE A 63 -1.39 -10.45 -3.21
C PHE A 63 -1.19 -11.80 -2.50
N GLY A 64 -1.76 -11.95 -1.30
CA GLY A 64 -1.72 -13.21 -0.54
C GLY A 64 -2.52 -14.30 -1.24
N ALA A 65 -3.72 -13.96 -1.75
CA ALA A 65 -4.57 -14.89 -2.49
C ALA A 65 -3.91 -15.42 -3.78
N ASN A 66 -3.07 -14.61 -4.44
CA ASN A 66 -2.36 -14.96 -5.66
C ASN A 66 -1.06 -15.76 -5.46
N GLN A 67 -0.67 -16.05 -4.22
CA GLN A 67 0.54 -16.86 -3.99
C GLN A 67 0.31 -18.31 -4.45
N PRO A 68 1.32 -18.99 -5.02
CA PRO A 68 1.18 -20.36 -5.56
C PRO A 68 0.63 -21.40 -4.58
N ASN A 69 0.81 -21.20 -3.27
CA ASN A 69 0.35 -22.10 -2.21
C ASN A 69 -0.77 -21.48 -1.35
N SER A 70 -1.45 -20.45 -1.87
CA SER A 70 -2.56 -19.82 -1.16
C SER A 70 -3.72 -20.80 -1.00
N THR A 71 -4.27 -20.87 0.21
CA THR A 71 -5.53 -21.55 0.49
C THR A 71 -6.73 -20.59 0.51
N ILE A 72 -6.51 -19.31 0.19
CA ILE A 72 -7.54 -18.27 0.20
C ILE A 72 -8.27 -18.31 -1.14
N ASP A 73 -9.58 -18.53 -1.12
CA ASP A 73 -10.42 -18.38 -2.31
C ASP A 73 -10.61 -16.90 -2.63
N ALA A 74 -10.22 -16.47 -3.83
CA ALA A 74 -10.25 -15.07 -4.21
C ALA A 74 -11.68 -14.49 -4.35
N ASN A 75 -12.67 -15.32 -4.71
CA ASN A 75 -14.05 -14.86 -4.83
C ASN A 75 -14.71 -14.72 -3.45
N GLU A 76 -14.45 -15.66 -2.56
CA GLU A 76 -14.86 -15.58 -1.14
C GLU A 76 -14.22 -14.37 -0.48
N LEU A 77 -12.89 -14.20 -0.63
CA LEU A 77 -12.16 -13.05 -0.12
C LEU A 77 -12.76 -11.72 -0.60
N TYR A 78 -13.07 -11.61 -1.89
CA TYR A 78 -13.68 -10.39 -2.43
C TYR A 78 -15.07 -10.13 -1.82
N THR A 79 -15.91 -11.16 -1.75
CA THR A 79 -17.28 -11.04 -1.20
C THR A 79 -17.25 -10.60 0.27
N GLU A 80 -16.35 -11.19 1.05
CA GLU A 80 -16.16 -10.83 2.45
C GLU A 80 -15.57 -9.42 2.60
N PHE A 81 -14.59 -9.05 1.77
CA PHE A 81 -13.99 -7.73 1.78
C PHE A 81 -14.99 -6.63 1.42
N LEU A 82 -15.83 -6.87 0.41
CA LEU A 82 -16.92 -5.99 0.00
C LEU A 82 -17.88 -5.75 1.17
N THR A 83 -18.36 -6.85 1.76
CA THR A 83 -19.25 -6.83 2.94
C THR A 83 -18.60 -6.05 4.09
N TYR A 84 -17.32 -6.30 4.38
CA TYR A 84 -16.60 -5.59 5.43
C TYR A 84 -16.55 -4.08 5.18
N CYS A 85 -16.26 -3.67 3.94
CA CYS A 85 -16.17 -2.27 3.56
C CYS A 85 -17.52 -1.54 3.65
N GLU A 86 -18.64 -2.20 3.37
CA GLU A 86 -19.99 -1.63 3.57
C GLU A 86 -20.22 -1.22 5.04
N TYR A 87 -19.80 -2.05 6.00
CA TYR A 87 -20.04 -1.78 7.42
C TYR A 87 -18.96 -0.93 8.07
N SER A 88 -17.71 -1.03 7.60
CA SER A 88 -16.53 -0.50 8.31
C SER A 88 -15.65 0.41 7.44
N GLY A 89 -15.95 0.60 6.16
CA GLY A 89 -15.07 1.33 5.22
C GLY A 89 -14.77 2.77 5.64
N LYS A 90 -15.75 3.46 6.25
CA LYS A 90 -15.60 4.83 6.76
C LYS A 90 -14.55 5.00 7.87
N ASP A 91 -14.12 3.90 8.48
CA ASP A 91 -13.14 3.93 9.57
C ASP A 91 -11.69 3.98 9.07
N TRP A 92 -11.49 3.87 7.75
CA TRP A 92 -10.20 3.83 7.08
C TRP A 92 -9.93 5.13 6.31
N ASP A 93 -8.67 5.57 6.27
CA ASP A 93 -8.30 6.76 5.51
C ASP A 93 -8.21 6.49 4.00
N ILE A 94 -7.81 5.26 3.63
CA ILE A 94 -7.68 4.76 2.27
C ILE A 94 -8.00 3.26 2.29
N ILE A 95 -8.69 2.82 1.26
CA ILE A 95 -8.96 1.42 0.98
C ILE A 95 -8.42 1.13 -0.42
N PHE A 96 -7.66 0.07 -0.61
CA PHE A 96 -7.22 -0.36 -1.94
C PHE A 96 -8.28 -1.27 -2.56
N SER A 97 -8.64 -1.01 -3.82
CA SER A 97 -9.57 -1.85 -4.58
C SER A 97 -9.04 -3.25 -4.73
N PHE A 98 -9.93 -4.24 -4.78
CA PHE A 98 -9.56 -5.62 -5.08
C PHE A 98 -8.95 -5.72 -6.49
N ASP A 99 -7.71 -6.19 -6.57
CA ASP A 99 -6.83 -6.06 -7.74
C ASP A 99 -6.20 -7.39 -8.16
N ARG A 100 -6.96 -8.48 -8.07
CA ARG A 100 -6.44 -9.85 -8.22
C ARG A 100 -5.74 -10.17 -9.55
N ASN A 101 -6.04 -9.50 -10.65
CA ASN A 101 -5.41 -9.82 -11.93
C ASN A 101 -4.13 -8.99 -12.12
N PHE A 102 -2.98 -9.61 -11.84
CA PHE A 102 -1.65 -8.99 -12.00
C PHE A 102 -1.09 -9.11 -13.43
N GLY A 103 -1.85 -9.70 -14.36
CA GLY A 103 -1.43 -9.91 -15.73
C GLY A 103 -1.45 -8.62 -16.56
N LEU A 104 -0.82 -8.68 -17.74
CA LEU A 104 -0.68 -7.54 -18.66
C LEU A 104 -2.01 -6.94 -19.14
N ASN A 105 -3.11 -7.70 -19.07
CA ASN A 105 -4.45 -7.27 -19.47
C ASN A 105 -5.42 -7.24 -18.27
N GLY A 106 -4.91 -7.21 -17.04
CA GLY A 106 -5.71 -7.32 -15.82
C GLY A 106 -6.57 -6.09 -15.49
N TYR A 107 -6.28 -4.94 -16.09
CA TYR A 107 -6.98 -3.68 -15.78
C TYR A 107 -8.50 -3.77 -15.91
N ALA A 108 -9.01 -4.36 -17.00
CA ALA A 108 -10.46 -4.46 -17.21
C ALA A 108 -11.17 -5.39 -16.21
N GLU A 109 -10.46 -6.38 -15.66
CA GLU A 109 -11.00 -7.25 -14.60
C GLU A 109 -10.98 -6.51 -13.26
N ASN A 110 -9.83 -5.93 -12.90
CA ASN A 110 -9.68 -5.19 -11.64
C ASN A 110 -10.61 -3.97 -11.55
N LEU A 111 -10.86 -3.30 -12.68
CA LEU A 111 -11.77 -2.17 -12.75
C LEU A 111 -13.21 -2.55 -12.38
N LYS A 112 -13.66 -3.77 -12.69
CA LYS A 112 -15.02 -4.21 -12.33
C LYS A 112 -15.21 -4.27 -10.82
N TYR A 113 -14.22 -4.76 -10.08
CA TYR A 113 -14.24 -4.78 -8.62
C TYR A 113 -14.23 -3.38 -8.03
N GLN A 114 -13.45 -2.48 -8.63
CA GLN A 114 -13.44 -1.07 -8.25
C GLN A 114 -14.81 -0.41 -8.46
N GLU A 115 -15.43 -0.63 -9.62
CA GLU A 115 -16.74 -0.06 -9.96
C GLU A 115 -17.85 -0.51 -9.01
N GLU A 116 -17.82 -1.77 -8.57
CA GLU A 116 -18.78 -2.30 -7.60
C GLU A 116 -18.64 -1.64 -6.23
N LEU A 117 -17.41 -1.48 -5.72
CA LEU A 117 -17.14 -0.76 -4.46
C LEU A 117 -17.58 0.72 -4.55
N GLU A 118 -17.29 1.38 -5.66
CA GLU A 118 -17.67 2.78 -5.89
C GLU A 118 -19.20 2.96 -6.00
N GLN A 119 -19.92 2.00 -6.60
CA GLN A 119 -21.39 2.02 -6.66
C GLN A 119 -22.04 1.94 -5.28
N LEU A 120 -21.37 1.31 -4.32
CA LEU A 120 -21.77 1.27 -2.91
C LEU A 120 -21.34 2.52 -2.13
N GLY A 121 -20.71 3.50 -2.80
CA GLY A 121 -20.21 4.72 -2.17
C GLY A 121 -18.93 4.54 -1.36
N ILE A 122 -18.19 3.44 -1.59
CA ILE A 122 -16.92 3.16 -0.93
C ILE A 122 -15.78 3.72 -1.79
N PRO A 123 -15.09 4.79 -1.38
CA PRO A 123 -13.98 5.35 -2.16
C PRO A 123 -12.76 4.43 -2.05
N VAL A 124 -12.29 3.91 -3.19
CA VAL A 124 -11.15 2.99 -3.24
C VAL A 124 -10.06 3.48 -4.18
N VAL A 125 -8.82 3.11 -3.85
CA VAL A 125 -7.63 3.34 -4.68
C VAL A 125 -7.54 2.24 -5.74
N THR A 126 -7.43 2.65 -7.00
CA THR A 126 -7.09 1.73 -8.09
C THR A 126 -5.61 1.32 -8.03
N THR A 127 -5.31 0.07 -8.40
CA THR A 127 -3.93 -0.45 -8.46
C THR A 127 -3.52 -0.75 -9.91
N LEU A 128 -2.39 -0.18 -10.31
CA LEU A 128 -1.75 -0.42 -11.59
C LEU A 128 -0.84 -1.65 -11.53
N HIS A 129 -1.07 -2.62 -12.41
CA HIS A 129 -0.24 -3.82 -12.59
C HIS A 129 0.43 -3.92 -13.97
N ASN A 130 0.24 -2.93 -14.85
CA ASN A 130 0.97 -2.85 -16.10
C ASN A 130 1.45 -1.42 -16.34
N ILE A 131 2.77 -1.24 -16.34
CA ILE A 131 3.41 0.08 -16.52
C ILE A 131 3.80 0.37 -17.97
N TYR A 132 3.56 -0.57 -18.88
CA TYR A 132 4.00 -0.49 -20.28
C TYR A 132 2.87 -0.19 -21.27
N ASN A 133 1.61 -0.30 -20.85
CA ASN A 133 0.45 -0.01 -21.68
C ASN A 133 -0.20 1.34 -21.32
N ASP A 134 -1.43 1.55 -21.79
CA ASP A 134 -2.22 2.76 -21.61
C ASP A 134 -3.09 2.76 -20.35
N ASP A 135 -2.86 1.85 -19.39
CA ASP A 135 -3.70 1.74 -18.19
C ASP A 135 -3.61 2.99 -17.30
N VAL A 136 -2.44 3.64 -17.25
CA VAL A 136 -2.27 4.94 -16.55
C VAL A 136 -3.16 6.01 -17.18
N GLU A 137 -3.19 6.09 -18.51
CA GLU A 137 -4.04 7.01 -19.25
C GLU A 137 -5.52 6.71 -19.00
N LYS A 138 -5.94 5.45 -18.98
CA LYS A 138 -7.32 5.07 -18.68
C LYS A 138 -7.73 5.49 -17.28
N ILE A 139 -6.86 5.29 -16.28
CA ILE A 139 -7.10 5.72 -14.89
C ILE A 139 -7.28 7.25 -14.83
N ILE A 140 -6.39 8.01 -15.47
CA ILE A 140 -6.45 9.47 -15.49
C ILE A 140 -7.72 9.95 -16.22
N ALA A 141 -8.06 9.34 -17.36
CA ALA A 141 -9.21 9.71 -18.18
C ALA A 141 -10.55 9.46 -17.47
N ARG A 142 -10.62 8.43 -16.62
CA ARG A 142 -11.78 8.16 -15.75
C ARG A 142 -11.95 9.21 -14.64
N GLY A 143 -10.88 9.95 -14.34
CA GLY A 143 -10.82 10.94 -13.27
C GLY A 143 -10.19 10.35 -12.01
N LEU A 144 -9.33 11.16 -11.38
CA LEU A 144 -8.72 10.76 -10.11
C LEU A 144 -9.76 10.77 -8.98
N PRO A 145 -9.74 9.77 -8.07
CA PRO A 145 -10.64 9.74 -6.91
C PRO A 145 -10.35 10.90 -5.95
N GLU A 146 -11.23 11.15 -4.96
CA GLU A 146 -11.12 12.28 -4.02
C GLU A 146 -9.77 12.34 -3.29
N HIS A 147 -9.27 11.19 -2.86
CA HIS A 147 -7.96 11.08 -2.22
C HIS A 147 -6.78 11.33 -3.18
N LYS A 148 -7.04 11.29 -4.50
CA LYS A 148 -6.09 11.45 -5.61
C LYS A 148 -4.93 10.46 -5.57
N VAL A 149 -5.11 9.31 -4.91
CA VAL A 149 -4.07 8.28 -4.79
C VAL A 149 -4.32 7.22 -5.85
N VAL A 150 -3.25 6.83 -6.55
CA VAL A 150 -3.18 5.67 -7.44
C VAL A 150 -2.08 4.77 -6.90
N ALA A 151 -2.36 3.47 -6.77
CA ALA A 151 -1.38 2.50 -6.34
C ALA A 151 -0.64 1.90 -7.54
N ILE A 152 0.64 1.55 -7.32
CA ILE A 152 1.42 0.72 -8.23
C ILE A 152 1.69 -0.59 -7.52
N GLY A 153 1.01 -1.64 -7.98
CA GLY A 153 1.09 -3.00 -7.44
C GLY A 153 2.31 -3.76 -7.98
N GLN A 154 2.38 -5.05 -7.67
CA GLN A 154 3.41 -5.93 -8.20
C GLN A 154 3.27 -6.05 -9.72
N CYS A 155 4.34 -5.74 -10.45
CA CYS A 155 4.45 -5.90 -11.90
C CYS A 155 5.90 -5.82 -12.37
N ASP A 156 6.17 -6.37 -13.56
CA ASP A 156 7.53 -6.52 -14.08
C ASP A 156 8.21 -5.17 -14.36
N GLY A 157 9.43 -5.01 -13.85
CA GLY A 157 10.27 -3.84 -14.08
C GLY A 157 9.82 -2.56 -13.37
N ARG A 158 8.86 -2.62 -12.44
CA ARG A 158 8.44 -1.46 -11.62
C ARG A 158 9.55 -0.86 -10.77
N GLU A 159 10.56 -1.66 -10.43
CA GLU A 159 11.72 -1.22 -9.65
C GLU A 159 12.81 -0.56 -10.50
N ILE A 160 12.67 -0.56 -11.83
CA ILE A 160 13.64 0.03 -12.76
C ILE A 160 13.21 1.46 -13.07
N TYR A 161 14.05 2.44 -12.69
CA TYR A 161 13.76 3.87 -12.87
C TYR A 161 13.31 4.24 -14.28
N ALA A 162 14.00 3.71 -15.31
CA ALA A 162 13.70 3.99 -16.70
C ALA A 162 12.27 3.59 -17.11
N ASN A 163 11.74 2.52 -16.52
CA ASN A 163 10.43 1.98 -16.83
C ASN A 163 9.34 2.72 -16.04
N ILE A 164 9.59 2.99 -14.75
CA ILE A 164 8.57 3.50 -13.84
C ILE A 164 8.38 5.02 -13.86
N LYS A 165 9.40 5.76 -14.34
CA LYS A 165 9.38 7.23 -14.37
C LYS A 165 8.17 7.78 -15.12
N SER A 166 7.89 7.26 -16.32
CA SER A 166 6.81 7.79 -17.17
C SER A 166 5.42 7.62 -16.52
N PRO A 167 5.02 6.41 -16.07
CA PRO A 167 3.80 6.20 -15.29
C PRO A 167 3.64 7.15 -14.10
N VAL A 168 4.68 7.25 -13.25
CA VAL A 168 4.63 8.08 -12.03
C VAL A 168 4.46 9.55 -12.37
N MET A 169 5.21 10.05 -13.37
CA MET A 169 5.12 11.45 -13.77
C MET A 169 3.78 11.79 -14.43
N LYS A 170 3.16 10.87 -15.18
CA LYS A 170 1.81 11.06 -15.74
C LYS A 170 0.78 11.23 -14.61
N ILE A 171 0.81 10.36 -13.60
CA ILE A 171 -0.08 10.45 -12.43
C ILE A 171 0.15 11.77 -11.68
N TYR A 172 1.42 12.11 -11.42
CA TYR A 172 1.78 13.34 -10.72
C TYR A 172 1.32 14.61 -11.48
N ASN A 173 1.56 14.66 -12.79
CA ASN A 173 1.17 15.80 -13.62
C ASN A 173 -0.36 15.95 -13.75
N ALA A 174 -1.11 14.86 -13.61
CA ALA A 174 -2.57 14.88 -13.49
C ALA A 174 -3.06 15.34 -12.10
N GLY A 175 -2.16 15.67 -11.18
CA GLY A 175 -2.46 16.07 -9.80
C GLY A 175 -2.67 14.89 -8.84
N GLY A 176 -2.28 13.69 -9.26
CA GLY A 176 -2.34 12.47 -8.48
C GLY A 176 -1.13 12.26 -7.58
N LYS A 177 -1.27 11.29 -6.68
CA LYS A 177 -0.28 10.83 -5.71
C LYS A 177 -0.07 9.34 -5.90
N VAL A 178 1.17 8.89 -5.85
CA VAL A 178 1.50 7.47 -6.05
C VAL A 178 1.70 6.78 -4.70
N HIS A 179 0.98 5.68 -4.47
CA HIS A 179 1.32 4.67 -3.48
C HIS A 179 2.09 3.54 -4.15
N PHE A 180 3.27 3.18 -3.63
CA PHE A 180 4.11 2.13 -4.21
C PHE A 180 4.09 0.89 -3.31
N PHE A 181 3.50 -0.20 -3.78
CA PHE A 181 3.27 -1.37 -2.92
C PHE A 181 4.54 -2.20 -2.69
N GLY A 182 4.80 -2.58 -1.43
CA GLY A 182 5.67 -3.69 -1.07
C GLY A 182 7.14 -3.59 -1.49
N ALA A 183 7.62 -2.39 -1.84
CA ALA A 183 9.01 -2.17 -2.21
C ALA A 183 9.47 -0.84 -1.63
N ILE A 184 10.53 -0.88 -0.81
CA ILE A 184 11.27 0.32 -0.43
C ILE A 184 12.48 0.40 -1.36
N ASN A 185 12.41 1.27 -2.37
CA ASN A 185 13.54 1.56 -3.23
C ASN A 185 13.93 3.03 -3.11
N PHE A 186 14.94 3.29 -2.27
CA PHE A 186 15.40 4.64 -1.98
C PHE A 186 15.83 5.40 -3.25
N ASP A 187 16.49 4.77 -4.23
CA ASP A 187 16.87 5.44 -5.48
C ASP A 187 15.64 5.96 -6.24
N LEU A 188 14.60 5.13 -6.36
CA LEU A 188 13.34 5.57 -6.98
C LEU A 188 12.71 6.71 -6.18
N PHE A 189 12.68 6.60 -4.85
CA PHE A 189 12.02 7.57 -3.97
C PHE A 189 12.73 8.92 -3.92
N CYS A 190 14.05 8.96 -4.08
CA CYS A 190 14.80 10.20 -4.19
C CYS A 190 14.60 10.92 -5.53
N ARG A 191 14.15 10.20 -6.57
CA ARG A 191 14.15 10.69 -7.96
C ARG A 191 12.75 10.85 -8.56
N LEU A 192 11.73 10.31 -7.91
CA LEU A 192 10.35 10.31 -8.38
C LEU A 192 9.41 10.86 -7.31
N PRO A 193 8.30 11.51 -7.69
CA PRO A 193 7.32 12.05 -6.75
C PRO A 193 6.40 10.97 -6.18
N ILE A 194 6.99 9.98 -5.51
CA ILE A 194 6.25 8.91 -4.84
C ILE A 194 5.77 9.46 -3.49
N TYR A 195 4.46 9.39 -3.27
CA TYR A 195 3.81 9.97 -2.08
C TYR A 195 3.95 9.05 -0.87
N THR A 196 3.73 7.75 -1.08
CA THR A 196 3.75 6.75 -0.01
C THR A 196 4.25 5.41 -0.52
N CYS A 197 4.81 4.59 0.37
CA CYS A 197 4.98 3.16 0.15
C CYS A 197 4.60 2.40 1.42
N ASP A 198 4.57 1.08 1.36
CA ASP A 198 4.44 0.21 2.52
C ASP A 198 5.57 -0.83 2.57
N ALA A 199 5.82 -1.33 3.78
CA ALA A 199 6.73 -2.43 4.00
C ALA A 199 6.30 -3.29 5.18
N SER A 200 6.47 -4.60 5.03
CA SER A 200 6.37 -5.58 6.12
C SER A 200 7.75 -6.00 6.65
N SER A 201 8.84 -5.65 5.96
CA SER A 201 10.21 -6.05 6.32
C SER A 201 10.60 -5.65 7.74
N TRP A 202 10.11 -4.50 8.23
CA TRP A 202 10.33 -4.04 9.61
C TRP A 202 9.87 -5.06 10.67
N SER A 203 8.89 -5.92 10.37
CA SER A 203 8.40 -6.97 11.27
C SER A 203 8.88 -8.37 10.89
N GLN A 204 9.13 -8.62 9.60
CA GLN A 204 9.60 -9.92 9.11
C GLN A 204 11.11 -10.13 9.33
N TYR A 205 11.94 -9.13 9.01
CA TYR A 205 13.41 -9.25 9.09
C TYR A 205 13.93 -9.54 10.50
N PRO A 206 13.38 -8.93 11.58
CA PRO A 206 13.81 -9.26 12.94
C PRO A 206 13.63 -10.73 13.32
N ALA A 207 12.66 -11.45 12.72
CA ALA A 207 12.47 -12.88 12.95
C ALA A 207 13.65 -13.74 12.44
N TYR A 208 14.43 -13.18 11.52
CA TYR A 208 15.65 -13.77 10.98
C TYR A 208 16.93 -13.16 11.56
N GLY A 209 16.82 -12.35 12.63
CA GLY A 209 17.94 -11.63 13.23
C GLY A 209 18.43 -10.44 12.38
N ILE A 210 17.68 -10.03 11.37
CA ILE A 210 18.05 -8.94 10.46
C ILE A 210 17.44 -7.62 10.95
N VAL A 211 18.29 -6.61 11.12
CA VAL A 211 17.87 -5.23 11.44
C VAL A 211 18.31 -4.29 10.34
N SER A 212 17.34 -3.70 9.63
CA SER A 212 17.60 -2.63 8.65
C SER A 212 17.72 -1.28 9.34
N TYR A 213 18.78 -0.53 9.03
CA TYR A 213 18.98 0.82 9.54
C TYR A 213 19.67 1.73 8.51
N TRP A 214 19.53 3.03 8.70
CA TRP A 214 20.27 4.02 7.93
C TRP A 214 21.69 4.18 8.49
N ASN A 215 22.71 3.86 7.68
CA ASN A 215 24.10 4.05 8.07
C ASN A 215 24.69 5.33 7.43
N PRO A 216 24.77 6.46 8.17
CA PRO A 216 25.31 7.70 7.61
C PRO A 216 26.81 7.62 7.27
N LYS A 217 27.52 6.59 7.75
CA LYS A 217 28.94 6.38 7.46
C LYS A 217 29.18 5.61 6.16
N ASN A 218 28.15 4.98 5.60
CA ASN A 218 28.22 4.27 4.33
C ASN A 218 27.08 4.69 3.40
N PRO A 219 27.05 5.97 2.94
CA PRO A 219 25.90 6.53 2.23
C PRO A 219 25.66 5.92 0.83
N GLY A 220 26.60 5.12 0.32
CA GLY A 220 26.42 4.36 -0.93
C GLY A 220 25.67 3.04 -0.74
N GLU A 221 25.49 2.61 0.50
CA GLU A 221 24.71 1.42 0.85
C GLU A 221 23.27 1.86 1.10
N VAL A 222 22.39 1.47 0.18
CA VAL A 222 21.00 1.93 0.13
C VAL A 222 20.18 1.37 1.29
N GLU A 223 20.64 0.28 1.88
CA GLU A 223 20.09 -0.36 3.08
C GLU A 223 21.25 -1.04 3.82
N SER A 224 21.56 -0.61 5.04
CA SER A 224 22.47 -1.36 5.90
C SER A 224 21.67 -2.36 6.71
N THR A 225 22.11 -3.61 6.67
CA THR A 225 21.55 -4.69 7.47
C THR A 225 22.61 -5.23 8.42
N GLU A 226 22.22 -5.46 9.67
CA GLU A 226 23.02 -6.21 10.62
C GLU A 226 22.31 -7.53 10.94
N VAL A 227 23.09 -8.62 10.97
CA VAL A 227 22.65 -9.92 11.46
C VAL A 227 23.11 -10.01 12.92
N VAL A 228 22.16 -10.09 13.85
CA VAL A 228 22.38 -10.13 15.30
C VAL A 228 22.33 -11.56 15.82
#